data_AF-A0A244CQL4-F1
#
_entry.id   AF-A0A244CQL4-F1
#
_cell.length_a   1.000
_cell.length_b   1.000
_cell.length_c   1.000
_cell.angle_alpha   90.00
_cell.angle_beta   90.00
_cell.angle_gamma   90.00
#
_symmetry.space_group_name_H-M   'P 1'
#
loop_
_entity.id
_entity.type
_entity.pdbx_description
1 polymer ?
#
loop_
_entity_poly.entity_id
_entity_poly.type
_entity_poly.pdbx_seq_one_letter_code
_entity_poly.pdbx_strand_id
1 'polypeptide(L)'
;MKARGFSLVELIITLVILGTLSVTVLPKFFGPSIFDSYTARDQGLSILRTMQLRAMQNTGAACHKIIITPVLMAPPAVDTCTNTADSNNADYLVLALDANRTDVRFSTLDTNNTSFSVIEFDSLGRTNGVPNCANTCRIEMGEADICINVEGAIYGCE
;
A
#
# COMPACT_ATOMS: atom_id res chain seq x y z
N MET A 1 44.17 3.79 42.77
CA MET A 1 43.58 3.19 41.55
C MET A 1 43.94 4.11 40.38
N LYS A 2 44.81 3.67 39.47
CA LYS A 2 45.34 4.54 38.40
C LYS A 2 44.33 4.53 37.25
N ALA A 3 43.56 5.60 37.08
CA ALA A 3 42.70 5.76 35.91
C ALA A 3 43.61 5.85 34.68
N ARG A 4 43.58 4.82 33.83
CA ARG A 4 44.22 4.87 32.51
C ARG A 4 43.30 5.70 31.62
N GLY A 5 43.57 7.00 31.54
CA GLY A 5 42.88 7.89 30.60
C GLY A 5 43.19 7.49 29.16
N PHE A 6 42.21 7.60 28.28
CA PHE A 6 42.39 7.52 26.83
C PHE A 6 43.43 8.57 26.39
N SER A 7 44.30 8.22 25.43
CA SER A 7 45.15 9.26 24.82
C SER A 7 44.31 10.19 23.95
N LEU A 8 44.73 11.44 23.78
CA LEU A 8 44.03 12.41 22.93
C LEU A 8 43.85 11.88 21.50
N VAL A 9 44.86 11.20 20.96
CA VAL A 9 44.82 10.60 19.62
C VAL A 9 43.80 9.47 19.55
N GLU A 10 43.74 8.64 20.59
CA GLU A 10 42.79 7.52 20.67
C GLU A 10 41.33 8.02 20.75
N LEU A 11 41.09 9.14 21.44
CA LEU A 11 39.77 9.77 21.48
C LEU A 11 39.36 10.32 20.09
N ILE A 12 40.27 10.96 19.36
CA ILE A 12 39.95 11.50 18.03
C ILE A 12 39.61 10.38 17.06
N ILE A 13 40.42 9.31 17.04
CA ILE A 13 40.20 8.17 16.14
C ILE A 13 38.86 7.49 16.44
N THR A 14 38.49 7.32 17.71
CA THR A 14 37.18 6.74 18.06
C THR A 14 36.01 7.63 17.64
N LEU A 15 36.11 8.95 17.79
CA LEU A 15 35.09 9.88 17.29
C LEU A 15 34.96 9.85 15.76
N VAL A 16 36.06 9.75 15.02
CA VAL A 16 36.03 9.63 13.55
C VAL A 16 35.37 8.31 13.14
N ILE A 17 35.71 7.20 13.78
CA ILE A 17 35.12 5.88 13.49
C ILE A 17 33.62 5.88 13.82
N LEU A 18 33.22 6.40 14.98
CA LEU A 18 31.80 6.49 15.34
C LEU A 18 31.03 7.44 14.42
N GLY A 19 31.65 8.53 13.96
CA GLY A 19 31.06 9.46 13.01
C GLY A 19 30.78 8.82 11.66
N THR A 20 31.74 8.10 11.09
CA THR A 20 31.56 7.41 9.79
C THR A 20 30.57 6.24 9.88
N LEU A 21 30.59 5.49 10.99
CA LEU A 21 29.60 4.45 11.24
C LEU A 21 28.18 5.03 11.40
N SER A 22 28.03 6.16 12.09
CA SER A 22 26.71 6.77 12.29
C SER A 22 26.06 7.14 10.95
N VAL A 23 26.81 7.75 10.02
CA VAL A 23 26.27 8.14 8.70
C VAL A 23 25.83 6.94 7.86
N THR A 24 26.44 5.76 8.05
CA THR A 24 26.13 4.56 7.27
C THR A 24 25.09 3.65 7.93
N VAL A 25 25.05 3.60 9.26
CA VAL A 25 24.16 2.74 10.03
C VAL A 25 22.81 3.40 10.28
N LEU A 26 22.76 4.72 10.54
CA LEU A 26 21.50 5.42 10.84
C LEU A 26 20.44 5.26 9.74
N PRO A 27 20.75 5.46 8.43
CA PRO A 27 19.75 5.28 7.39
C PRO A 27 19.22 3.84 7.29
N LYS A 28 20.06 2.84 7.59
CA LYS A 28 19.67 1.42 7.58
C LYS A 28 18.87 1.01 8.82
N PHE A 29 19.02 1.73 9.93
CA PHE A 29 18.26 1.47 11.15
C PHE A 29 16.86 2.12 11.11
N PHE A 30 16.75 3.27 10.42
CA PHE A 30 15.46 3.98 10.27
C PHE A 30 14.70 3.66 8.97
N GLY A 31 15.32 3.08 7.94
CA GLY A 31 14.64 2.70 6.69
C GLY A 31 14.32 1.21 6.66
N PRO A 32 13.04 0.81 6.49
CA PRO A 32 12.37 0.81 5.17
C PRO A 32 10.86 1.14 5.17
N SER A 33 10.22 1.43 6.31
CA SER A 33 8.74 1.50 6.42
C SER A 33 8.09 2.52 5.50
N ILE A 34 8.70 3.69 5.38
CA ILE A 34 8.22 4.76 4.50
C ILE A 34 8.31 4.30 3.03
N PHE A 35 9.45 3.76 2.60
CA PHE A 35 9.65 3.26 1.23
C PHE A 35 8.67 2.13 0.86
N ASP A 36 8.35 1.26 1.83
CA ASP A 36 7.41 0.17 1.64
C ASP A 36 5.98 0.71 1.40
N SER A 37 5.56 1.78 2.11
CA SER A 37 4.24 2.41 1.90
C SER A 37 4.07 3.06 0.52
N TYR A 38 5.07 3.81 0.05
CA TYR A 38 5.04 4.43 -1.29
C TYR A 38 5.05 3.37 -2.40
N THR A 39 5.85 2.31 -2.23
CA THR A 39 5.90 1.20 -3.19
C THR A 39 4.55 0.46 -3.23
N ALA A 40 3.95 0.18 -2.07
CA ALA A 40 2.62 -0.42 -1.98
C ALA A 40 1.54 0.47 -2.62
N ARG A 41 1.60 1.80 -2.42
CA ARG A 41 0.70 2.76 -3.06
C ARG A 41 0.82 2.71 -4.58
N ASP A 42 2.03 2.77 -5.12
CA ASP A 42 2.23 2.81 -6.58
C ASP A 42 1.77 1.50 -7.24
N GLN A 43 2.01 0.35 -6.58
CA GLN A 43 1.47 -0.95 -7.02
C GLN A 43 -0.06 -0.99 -6.93
N GLY A 44 -0.63 -0.52 -5.82
CA GLY A 44 -2.09 -0.44 -5.64
C GLY A 44 -2.76 0.45 -6.68
N LEU A 45 -2.18 1.61 -7.00
CA LEU A 45 -2.65 2.50 -8.08
C LEU A 45 -2.64 1.79 -9.43
N SER A 46 -1.58 1.06 -9.74
CA SER A 46 -1.47 0.28 -10.99
C SER A 46 -2.56 -0.79 -11.08
N ILE A 47 -2.78 -1.55 -10.00
CA ILE A 47 -3.79 -2.61 -9.93
C ILE A 47 -5.21 -2.04 -10.12
N LEU A 48 -5.55 -1.00 -9.35
CA LEU A 48 -6.88 -0.39 -9.38
C LEU A 48 -7.18 0.22 -10.75
N ARG A 49 -6.24 0.96 -11.34
CA ARG A 49 -6.41 1.54 -12.69
C ARG A 49 -6.50 0.47 -13.75
N THR A 50 -5.74 -0.62 -13.63
CA THR A 50 -5.85 -1.75 -14.56
C THR A 50 -7.23 -2.40 -14.46
N MET A 51 -7.77 -2.58 -13.25
CA MET A 51 -9.11 -3.13 -13.05
C MET A 51 -10.20 -2.21 -13.61
N GLN A 52 -10.07 -0.90 -13.38
CA GLN A 52 -10.94 0.13 -13.94
C GLN A 52 -10.93 0.10 -15.48
N LEU A 53 -9.74 0.02 -16.09
CA LEU A 53 -9.61 -0.12 -17.55
C LEU A 53 -10.28 -1.39 -18.06
N ARG A 54 -10.11 -2.53 -17.37
CA ARG A 54 -10.79 -3.79 -17.73
C ARG A 54 -12.31 -3.64 -17.71
N ALA A 55 -12.86 -2.96 -16.71
CA ALA A 55 -14.30 -2.67 -16.63
C ALA A 55 -14.81 -1.87 -17.84
N MET A 56 -14.03 -0.87 -18.28
CA MET A 56 -14.37 -0.05 -19.45
C MET A 56 -14.19 -0.79 -20.80
N GLN A 57 -13.27 -1.76 -20.87
CA GLN A 57 -13.03 -2.52 -22.10
C GLN A 57 -13.96 -3.73 -22.25
N ASN A 58 -14.39 -4.34 -21.14
CA ASN A 58 -15.24 -5.52 -21.14
C ASN A 58 -16.59 -5.24 -20.47
N THR A 59 -17.37 -4.34 -21.05
CA THR A 59 -18.65 -3.89 -20.48
C THR A 59 -19.73 -4.98 -20.42
N GLY A 60 -19.52 -6.11 -21.11
CA GLY A 60 -20.44 -7.25 -21.14
C GLY A 60 -20.18 -8.29 -20.04
N ALA A 61 -18.99 -8.29 -19.44
CA ALA A 61 -18.70 -9.16 -18.30
C ALA A 61 -19.03 -8.42 -16.99
N ALA A 62 -19.75 -9.10 -16.11
CA ALA A 62 -19.80 -8.69 -14.71
C ALA A 62 -18.43 -8.93 -14.05
N CYS A 63 -18.21 -8.39 -12.84
CA CYS A 63 -17.12 -8.81 -11.93
C CYS A 63 -15.81 -8.03 -11.97
N HIS A 64 -15.86 -6.72 -12.21
CA HIS A 64 -14.66 -5.92 -12.20
C HIS A 64 -14.30 -5.42 -10.79
N LYS A 65 -13.96 -6.35 -9.89
CA LYS A 65 -13.73 -6.04 -8.48
C LYS A 65 -12.36 -6.42 -7.94
N ILE A 66 -11.93 -5.66 -6.94
CA ILE A 66 -10.75 -5.89 -6.12
C ILE A 66 -11.20 -6.09 -4.68
N ILE A 67 -10.70 -7.15 -4.05
CA ILE A 67 -10.91 -7.44 -2.64
C ILE A 67 -9.68 -6.98 -1.87
N ILE A 68 -9.91 -6.24 -0.80
CA ILE A 68 -8.89 -5.66 0.06
C ILE A 68 -9.06 -6.27 1.46
N THR A 69 -7.97 -6.82 1.95
CA THR A 69 -7.77 -7.27 3.33
C THR A 69 -6.54 -6.55 3.88
N PRO A 70 -6.27 -6.58 5.20
CA PRO A 70 -5.14 -5.83 5.78
C PRO A 70 -3.76 -6.14 5.19
N VAL A 71 -3.60 -7.29 4.52
CA VAL A 71 -2.32 -7.76 3.95
C VAL A 71 -2.39 -8.14 2.49
N LEU A 72 -3.56 -8.07 1.86
CA LEU A 72 -3.75 -8.55 0.49
C LEU A 72 -4.77 -7.69 -0.24
N MET A 73 -4.37 -7.18 -1.40
CA MET A 73 -5.22 -6.55 -2.40
C MET A 73 -5.15 -7.41 -3.67
N ALA A 74 -6.26 -8.06 -4.03
CA ALA A 74 -6.31 -8.93 -5.19
C ALA A 74 -7.74 -9.07 -5.75
N PRO A 75 -7.90 -9.36 -7.05
CA PRO A 75 -9.18 -9.77 -7.61
C PRO A 75 -9.62 -11.15 -7.06
N PRO A 76 -10.88 -11.55 -7.27
CA PRO A 76 -11.33 -12.91 -6.99
C PRO A 76 -10.67 -13.91 -7.95
N ALA A 77 -10.76 -15.22 -7.65
CA ALA A 77 -10.23 -16.24 -8.54
C ALA A 77 -10.84 -16.13 -9.95
N VAL A 78 -10.05 -16.50 -10.97
CA VAL A 78 -10.45 -16.42 -12.39
C VAL A 78 -11.82 -17.09 -12.60
N ASP A 79 -12.69 -16.42 -13.36
CA ASP A 79 -14.07 -16.84 -13.64
C ASP A 79 -14.98 -16.99 -12.41
N THR A 80 -14.55 -16.51 -11.23
CA THR A 80 -15.38 -16.46 -10.03
C THR A 80 -15.68 -15.02 -9.62
N CYS A 81 -16.91 -14.79 -9.15
CA CYS A 81 -17.36 -13.48 -8.68
C CYS A 81 -17.65 -13.47 -7.20
N THR A 82 -16.81 -14.18 -6.46
CA THR A 82 -16.89 -14.24 -5.01
C THR A 82 -16.26 -13.00 -4.39
N ASN A 83 -16.48 -12.80 -3.09
CA ASN A 83 -15.84 -11.73 -2.32
C ASN A 83 -14.60 -12.27 -1.58
N THR A 84 -13.88 -13.19 -2.23
CA THR A 84 -12.67 -13.82 -1.70
C THR A 84 -11.50 -13.43 -2.58
N ALA A 85 -10.50 -12.76 -2.00
CA ALA A 85 -9.27 -12.42 -2.69
C ALA A 85 -8.48 -13.69 -3.08
N ASP A 86 -8.02 -13.76 -4.32
CA ASP A 86 -7.13 -14.83 -4.78
C ASP A 86 -5.67 -14.34 -4.78
N SER A 87 -4.87 -14.83 -3.82
CA SER A 87 -3.46 -14.48 -3.69
C SER A 87 -2.57 -15.08 -4.79
N ASN A 88 -3.09 -15.97 -5.62
CA ASN A 88 -2.37 -16.59 -6.74
C ASN A 88 -3.08 -16.34 -8.06
N ASN A 89 -3.77 -15.20 -8.17
CA ASN A 89 -4.52 -14.88 -9.37
C ASN A 89 -3.61 -14.78 -10.60
N ALA A 90 -3.98 -15.49 -11.67
CA ALA A 90 -3.21 -15.58 -12.91
C ALA A 90 -3.10 -14.24 -13.69
N ASP A 91 -3.92 -13.25 -13.35
CA ASP A 91 -3.89 -11.91 -13.94
C ASP A 91 -2.79 -11.00 -13.40
N TYR A 92 -1.98 -11.49 -12.43
CA TYR A 92 -0.89 -10.74 -11.79
C TYR A 92 -1.33 -9.42 -11.13
N LEU A 93 -2.62 -9.27 -10.84
CA LEU A 93 -3.18 -8.14 -10.11
C LEU A 93 -3.17 -8.39 -8.59
N VAL A 94 -2.08 -8.97 -8.08
CA VAL A 94 -1.95 -9.36 -6.69
C VAL A 94 -0.91 -8.48 -6.00
N LEU A 95 -1.33 -7.81 -4.94
CA LEU A 95 -0.45 -7.09 -4.03
C LEU A 95 -0.59 -7.69 -2.63
N ALA A 96 0.47 -8.38 -2.19
CA ALA A 96 0.54 -8.99 -0.88
C ALA A 96 1.61 -8.30 -0.02
N LEU A 97 1.25 -7.95 1.22
CA LEU A 97 2.14 -7.43 2.25
C LEU A 97 2.57 -8.56 3.18
N ASP A 98 3.73 -8.39 3.81
CA ASP A 98 4.21 -9.35 4.80
C ASP A 98 3.33 -9.30 6.06
N ALA A 99 2.65 -10.42 6.36
CA ALA A 99 1.77 -10.55 7.51
C ALA A 99 2.49 -10.48 8.86
N ASN A 100 3.82 -10.56 8.91
CA ASN A 100 4.61 -10.36 10.12
C ASN A 100 5.00 -8.90 10.36
N ARG A 101 4.82 -8.03 9.36
CA ARG A 101 5.13 -6.60 9.45
C ARG A 101 3.91 -5.78 9.85
N THR A 102 4.08 -4.80 10.74
CA THR A 102 2.99 -3.96 11.25
C THR A 102 3.05 -2.51 10.78
N ASP A 103 4.12 -2.14 10.08
CA ASP A 103 4.38 -0.78 9.63
C ASP A 103 3.60 -0.39 8.38
N VAL A 104 3.20 -1.36 7.55
CA VAL A 104 2.33 -1.15 6.38
C VAL A 104 1.21 -2.18 6.40
N ARG A 105 -0.03 -1.71 6.48
CA ARG A 105 -1.26 -2.51 6.38
C ARG A 105 -2.31 -1.73 5.61
N PHE A 106 -3.14 -2.45 4.85
CA PHE A 106 -4.29 -1.83 4.20
C PHE A 106 -5.39 -1.57 5.23
N SER A 107 -5.83 -0.32 5.32
CA SER A 107 -7.07 0.08 5.94
C SER A 107 -7.91 0.81 4.90
N THR A 108 -9.22 0.73 4.99
CA THR A 108 -10.13 1.27 3.98
C THR A 108 -11.25 2.01 4.67
N LEU A 109 -11.59 3.18 4.15
CA LEU A 109 -12.63 4.04 4.71
C LEU A 109 -13.45 4.64 3.57
N ASP A 110 -14.76 4.43 3.60
CA ASP A 110 -15.69 5.11 2.70
C ASP A 110 -15.94 6.57 3.14
N THR A 111 -16.83 7.27 2.43
CA THR A 111 -17.18 8.67 2.76
C THR A 111 -17.74 8.85 4.17
N ASN A 112 -18.27 7.80 4.79
CA ASN A 112 -18.87 7.82 6.13
C ASN A 112 -17.91 7.25 7.21
N ASN A 113 -16.62 7.09 6.89
CA ASN A 113 -15.62 6.44 7.74
C ASN A 113 -15.99 4.98 8.10
N THR A 114 -16.71 4.28 7.22
CA THR A 114 -17.01 2.86 7.37
C THR A 114 -16.01 2.03 6.58
N SER A 115 -15.53 0.94 7.20
CA SER A 115 -14.58 0.04 6.56
C SER A 115 -15.23 -0.79 5.46
N PHE A 116 -14.53 -0.97 4.35
CA PHE A 116 -15.00 -1.78 3.22
C PHE A 116 -13.92 -2.75 2.73
N SER A 117 -14.29 -3.95 2.29
CA SER A 117 -13.33 -4.95 1.81
C SER A 117 -13.38 -5.19 0.30
N VAL A 118 -14.30 -4.54 -0.43
CA VAL A 118 -14.49 -4.77 -1.85
C VAL A 118 -14.69 -3.44 -2.55
N ILE A 119 -14.04 -3.26 -3.70
CA ILE A 119 -14.30 -2.18 -4.66
C ILE A 119 -14.68 -2.83 -5.98
N GLU A 120 -15.81 -2.46 -6.56
CA GLU A 120 -16.23 -2.91 -7.89
C GLU A 120 -16.39 -1.72 -8.83
N PHE A 121 -15.91 -1.86 -10.06
CA PHE A 121 -16.02 -0.84 -11.11
C PHE A 121 -17.14 -1.15 -12.10
N ASP A 122 -17.92 -0.14 -12.45
CA ASP A 122 -18.91 -0.19 -13.52
C ASP A 122 -18.25 -0.05 -14.92
N SER A 123 -19.04 -0.19 -15.98
CA SER A 123 -18.57 -0.05 -17.36
C SER A 123 -18.11 1.36 -17.75
N LEU A 124 -18.35 2.36 -16.88
CA LEU A 124 -17.89 3.73 -17.02
C LEU A 124 -16.63 4.00 -16.16
N GLY A 125 -16.11 2.98 -15.48
CA GLY A 125 -14.94 3.08 -14.62
C GLY A 125 -15.21 3.73 -13.26
N ARG A 126 -16.47 3.86 -12.84
CA ARG A 126 -16.86 4.39 -11.53
C ARG A 126 -17.11 3.27 -10.54
N THR A 127 -17.08 3.56 -9.25
CA THR A 127 -17.41 2.55 -8.23
C THR A 127 -18.91 2.22 -8.29
N ASN A 128 -19.28 0.94 -8.31
CA ASN A 128 -20.67 0.45 -8.45
C ASN A 128 -21.51 0.60 -7.16
N GLY A 129 -21.42 1.75 -6.50
CA GLY A 129 -22.16 2.08 -5.26
C GLY A 129 -21.68 1.40 -3.98
N VAL A 130 -20.75 0.43 -4.08
CA VAL A 130 -20.09 -0.21 -2.93
C VAL A 130 -18.58 -0.22 -3.18
N PRO A 131 -17.76 0.46 -2.36
CA PRO A 131 -18.14 1.30 -1.21
C PRO A 131 -18.77 2.64 -1.63
N ASN A 132 -19.37 3.36 -0.67
CA ASN A 132 -19.94 4.69 -0.93
C ASN A 132 -18.84 5.75 -1.02
N CYS A 133 -18.39 6.00 -2.25
CA CYS A 133 -17.39 7.03 -2.56
C CYS A 133 -18.01 8.38 -2.95
N ALA A 134 -19.16 8.77 -2.37
CA ALA A 134 -19.85 10.03 -2.69
C ALA A 134 -18.93 11.28 -2.61
N ASN A 135 -18.00 11.32 -1.66
CA ASN A 135 -16.91 12.31 -1.65
C ASN A 135 -15.60 11.64 -2.07
N THR A 136 -15.05 10.82 -1.18
CA THR A 136 -13.76 10.16 -1.39
C THR A 136 -13.70 8.90 -0.55
N CYS A 137 -13.37 7.77 -1.18
CA CYS A 137 -12.94 6.57 -0.49
C CYS A 137 -11.43 6.59 -0.35
N ARG A 138 -10.92 6.19 0.81
CA ARG A 138 -9.50 6.13 1.12
C ARG A 138 -9.06 4.70 1.36
N ILE A 139 -7.91 4.34 0.78
CA ILE A 139 -7.16 3.12 1.09
C ILE A 139 -5.85 3.59 1.73
N GLU A 140 -5.75 3.38 3.03
CA GLU A 140 -4.65 3.80 3.87
C GLU A 140 -3.57 2.72 3.88
N MET A 141 -2.30 3.14 3.75
CA MET A 141 -1.12 2.25 3.80
C MET A 141 0.01 2.84 4.65
N GLY A 142 -0.34 3.53 5.73
CA GLY A 142 0.63 4.20 6.60
C GLY A 142 0.85 5.65 6.18
N GLU A 143 1.97 5.94 5.51
CA GLU A 143 2.32 7.32 5.11
C GLU A 143 1.90 7.70 3.68
N ALA A 144 1.33 6.76 2.92
CA ALA A 144 1.00 6.95 1.52
C ALA A 144 -0.36 6.32 1.20
N ASP A 145 -1.38 7.16 0.96
CA ASP A 145 -2.75 6.69 0.76
C ASP A 145 -3.20 6.77 -0.71
N ILE A 146 -4.20 5.97 -1.06
CA ILE A 146 -4.92 6.05 -2.35
C ILE A 146 -6.32 6.58 -2.10
N CYS A 147 -6.73 7.54 -2.93
CA CYS A 147 -8.05 8.15 -2.91
C CYS A 147 -8.79 7.83 -4.20
N ILE A 148 -10.10 7.56 -4.07
CA ILE A 148 -11.03 7.35 -5.18
C ILE A 148 -12.21 8.28 -5.00
N ASN A 149 -12.53 9.10 -6.01
CA ASN A 149 -13.71 9.98 -5.97
C ASN A 149 -14.95 9.30 -6.55
N VAL A 150 -16.09 9.99 -6.49
CA VAL A 150 -17.38 9.50 -7.02
C VAL A 150 -17.38 9.22 -8.52
N GLU A 151 -16.55 9.94 -9.27
CA GLU A 151 -16.39 9.77 -10.73
C GLU A 151 -15.41 8.63 -11.08
N GLY A 152 -14.91 7.88 -10.09
CA GLY A 152 -13.96 6.79 -10.28
C GLY A 152 -12.53 7.23 -10.57
N ALA A 153 -12.19 8.51 -10.39
CA ALA A 153 -10.81 8.97 -10.50
C ALA A 153 -9.96 8.42 -9.36
N ILE A 154 -8.84 7.78 -9.70
CA ILE A 154 -7.94 7.08 -8.77
C ILE A 154 -6.60 7.84 -8.71
N TYR A 155 -6.23 8.33 -7.53
CA TYR A 155 -5.07 9.19 -7.31
C TYR A 155 -4.45 8.94 -5.92
N GLY A 156 -3.22 9.40 -5.71
CA GLY A 156 -2.62 9.42 -4.37
C GLY A 156 -3.26 10.53 -3.55
N CYS A 157 -3.66 10.25 -2.31
CA CYS A 157 -4.21 11.29 -1.44
C CYS A 157 -3.11 12.30 -1.09
N GLU A 158 -3.47 13.58 -1.04
CA GLU A 158 -2.65 14.65 -0.46
C GLU A 158 -3.04 14.93 0.99
#